data_AF-A0A2V6P946-F1
#
_entry.id   AF-A0A2V6P946-F1
#
_cell.length_a   1.000
_cell.length_b   1.000
_cell.length_c   1.000
_cell.angle_alpha   90.00
_cell.angle_beta   90.00
_cell.angle_gamma   90.00
#
_symmetry.space_group_name_H-M   'P 1'
#
loop_
_entity.id
_entity.type
_entity.pdbx_description
1 polymer ?
#
loop_
_entity_poly.entity_id
_entity_poly.type
_entity_poly.pdbx_seq_one_letter_code
_entity_poly.pdbx_strand_id
1 'polypeptide(L)'
;MTCPLTISVLAFLWGGCGVAFGKITPEQAKSLPPPAARKVDFAKEIKPVFEASCIKCHGRGRTKGDLSIESRETLLKGGESGPAIIPGKSEESHLIELVAGLDPDSVMPKKGKRLTPEQIGLLRAWIDQGAPWDASISFGKPPPVNSPPGLL
;
A
#
# COMPACT_ATOMS: atom_id res chain seq x y z
N MET A 1 -31.31 -32.62 -50.38
CA MET A 1 -31.55 -32.70 -48.92
C MET A 1 -30.55 -33.69 -48.37
N THR A 2 -29.55 -33.20 -47.62
CA THR A 2 -28.79 -33.86 -46.52
C THR A 2 -27.41 -33.19 -46.41
N CYS A 3 -27.20 -32.46 -45.33
CA CYS A 3 -25.91 -31.87 -44.95
C CYS A 3 -25.49 -32.58 -43.66
N PRO A 4 -24.44 -33.42 -43.64
CA PRO A 4 -23.95 -34.06 -42.42
C PRO A 4 -22.97 -33.11 -41.71
N LEU A 5 -23.26 -32.80 -40.44
CA LEU A 5 -22.58 -33.34 -39.25
C LEU A 5 -21.19 -32.74 -39.01
N THR A 6 -21.13 -31.76 -38.11
CA THR A 6 -20.64 -31.89 -36.72
C THR A 6 -19.14 -31.64 -36.58
N ILE A 7 -18.80 -30.44 -36.11
CA ILE A 7 -17.56 -30.19 -35.38
C ILE A 7 -17.95 -29.88 -33.94
N SER A 8 -17.77 -30.89 -33.09
CA SER A 8 -17.62 -30.70 -31.66
C SER A 8 -16.27 -30.04 -31.40
N VAL A 9 -16.28 -28.85 -30.82
CA VAL A 9 -15.18 -28.41 -29.95
C VAL A 9 -15.83 -27.79 -28.72
N LEU A 10 -15.98 -28.61 -27.69
CA LEU A 10 -16.11 -28.16 -26.31
C LEU A 10 -14.77 -27.53 -25.91
N ALA A 11 -14.68 -26.21 -26.01
CA ALA A 11 -13.62 -25.46 -25.34
C ALA A 11 -14.09 -25.13 -23.91
N PHE A 12 -13.74 -26.02 -22.99
CA PHE A 12 -13.59 -25.67 -21.59
C PHE A 12 -12.49 -24.60 -21.48
N LEU A 13 -12.84 -23.37 -21.10
CA LEU A 13 -11.88 -22.47 -20.46
C LEU A 13 -12.56 -21.78 -19.27
N TRP A 14 -12.45 -22.48 -18.16
CA TRP A 14 -12.46 -21.93 -16.81
C TRP A 14 -11.43 -20.79 -16.75
N GLY A 15 -11.86 -19.59 -16.33
CA GLY A 15 -10.94 -18.56 -15.89
C GLY A 15 -11.61 -17.19 -15.87
N GLY A 16 -11.81 -16.53 -14.74
CA GLY A 16 -11.68 -16.89 -13.34
C GLY A 16 -12.44 -15.81 -12.59
N CYS A 17 -12.94 -16.12 -11.40
CA CYS A 17 -13.45 -15.12 -10.48
C CYS A 17 -12.25 -14.29 -9.99
N GLY A 18 -11.80 -13.33 -10.81
CA GLY A 18 -10.83 -12.34 -10.38
C GLY A 18 -11.57 -11.41 -9.44
N VAL A 19 -11.44 -11.61 -8.13
CA VAL A 19 -11.66 -10.54 -7.16
C VAL A 19 -10.72 -9.41 -7.55
N ALA A 20 -11.28 -8.41 -8.24
CA ALA A 20 -10.57 -7.18 -8.56
C ALA A 20 -10.31 -6.49 -7.22
N PHE A 21 -9.08 -6.59 -6.73
CA PHE A 21 -8.65 -5.82 -5.58
C PHE A 21 -8.72 -4.33 -5.93
N GLY A 22 -9.67 -3.64 -5.29
CA GLY A 22 -9.65 -2.22 -4.95
C GLY A 22 -9.31 -1.23 -6.07
N LYS A 23 -10.12 -1.17 -7.13
CA LYS A 23 -10.23 0.10 -7.85
C LYS A 23 -11.24 0.96 -7.11
N ILE A 24 -10.76 2.02 -6.47
CA ILE A 24 -11.62 3.07 -5.91
C ILE A 24 -12.60 3.48 -7.01
N THR A 25 -13.90 3.44 -6.71
CA THR A 25 -14.92 3.83 -7.69
C THR A 25 -14.79 5.32 -8.03
N PRO A 26 -15.23 5.78 -9.22
CA PRO A 26 -15.19 7.21 -9.55
C PRO A 26 -15.88 8.09 -8.51
N GLU A 27 -16.94 7.59 -7.88
CA GLU A 27 -17.66 8.25 -6.79
C GLU A 27 -16.82 8.37 -5.52
N GLN A 28 -16.12 7.30 -5.13
CA GLN A 28 -15.20 7.34 -3.99
C GLN A 28 -13.96 8.19 -4.28
N ALA A 29 -13.46 8.23 -5.52
CA ALA A 29 -12.33 9.07 -5.88
C ALA A 29 -12.63 10.57 -5.68
N LYS A 30 -13.89 10.99 -5.89
CA LYS A 30 -14.36 12.36 -5.64
C LYS A 30 -14.34 12.75 -4.15
N SER A 31 -14.40 11.79 -3.22
CA SER A 31 -14.37 12.07 -1.78
C SER A 31 -12.94 12.10 -1.20
N LEU A 32 -11.93 11.71 -1.98
CA LEU A 32 -10.55 11.74 -1.54
C LEU A 32 -9.97 13.17 -1.54
N PRO A 33 -9.18 13.54 -0.51
CA PRO A 33 -8.42 14.80 -0.52
C PRO A 33 -7.47 14.84 -1.72
N PRO A 34 -7.34 15.97 -2.45
CA PRO A 34 -6.50 16.03 -3.63
C PRO A 34 -5.03 15.72 -3.30
N PRO A 35 -4.26 15.10 -4.22
CA PRO A 35 -2.82 14.97 -4.06
C PRO A 35 -2.18 16.37 -3.90
N ALA A 36 -1.17 16.48 -3.04
CA ALA A 36 -0.38 17.70 -2.95
C ALA A 36 0.24 18.06 -4.32
N ALA A 37 0.08 19.31 -4.77
CA ALA A 37 0.52 19.77 -6.09
C ALA A 37 2.03 20.13 -6.17
N ARG A 38 2.86 19.48 -5.35
CA ARG A 38 4.31 19.73 -5.26
C ARG A 38 5.08 18.44 -5.04
N LYS A 39 6.39 18.50 -5.30
CA LYS A 39 7.30 17.40 -4.95
C LYS A 39 7.24 17.13 -3.45
N VAL A 40 7.07 15.86 -3.09
CA VAL A 40 7.01 15.40 -1.71
C VAL A 40 8.38 14.85 -1.30
N ASP A 41 8.89 15.31 -0.16
CA ASP A 41 10.12 14.81 0.44
C ASP A 41 9.79 13.65 1.40
N PHE A 42 10.27 12.45 1.08
CA PHE A 42 9.97 11.26 1.88
C PHE A 42 10.44 11.41 3.33
N ALA A 43 11.67 11.87 3.55
CA ALA A 43 12.27 11.94 4.88
C ALA A 43 11.58 12.99 5.77
N LYS A 44 11.15 14.11 5.17
CA LYS A 44 10.52 15.21 5.91
C LYS A 44 9.02 15.04 6.08
N GLU A 45 8.33 14.42 5.14
CA GLU A 45 6.86 14.51 5.05
C GLU A 45 6.16 13.16 5.16
N ILE A 46 6.73 12.10 4.59
CA ILE A 46 6.11 10.76 4.60
C ILE A 46 6.59 9.94 5.80
N LYS A 47 7.89 9.98 6.10
CA LYS A 47 8.48 9.27 7.23
C LYS A 47 7.77 9.60 8.56
N PRO A 48 7.51 10.86 8.93
CA PRO A 48 6.79 11.16 10.17
C PRO A 48 5.37 10.57 10.21
N VAL A 49 4.69 10.48 9.06
CA VAL A 49 3.36 9.85 8.96
C VAL A 49 3.47 8.35 9.22
N PHE A 50 4.44 7.67 8.61
CA PHE A 50 4.68 6.25 8.83
C PHE A 50 5.09 5.94 10.28
N GLU A 51 5.95 6.77 10.87
CA GLU A 51 6.38 6.63 12.26
C GLU A 51 5.21 6.79 13.25
N ALA A 52 4.32 7.74 12.99
CA ALA A 52 3.18 8.00 13.87
C ALA A 52 2.08 6.93 13.74
N SER A 53 1.81 6.45 12.53
CA SER A 53 0.58 5.72 12.24
C SER A 53 0.77 4.26 11.81
N CYS A 54 1.95 3.85 11.34
CA CYS A 54 2.09 2.59 10.62
C CYS A 54 3.09 1.61 11.27
N ILE A 55 4.25 2.09 11.72
CA ILE A 55 5.36 1.20 12.18
C ILE A 55 5.01 0.36 13.41
N LYS A 56 4.00 0.75 14.20
CA LYS A 56 3.58 0.00 15.39
C LYS A 56 3.07 -1.41 15.06
N CYS A 57 2.54 -1.61 13.86
CA CYS A 57 1.94 -2.87 13.41
C CYS A 57 2.62 -3.45 12.16
N HIS A 58 3.23 -2.62 11.33
CA HIS A 58 3.81 -3.01 10.03
C HIS A 58 5.32 -2.75 9.92
N GLY A 59 6.00 -2.42 11.02
CA GLY A 59 7.44 -2.23 11.05
C GLY A 59 8.08 -2.80 12.32
N ARG A 60 9.40 -2.66 12.44
CA ARG A 60 10.22 -3.18 13.55
C ARG A 60 10.03 -4.68 13.80
N GLY A 61 10.01 -5.46 12.74
CA GLY A 61 9.80 -6.91 12.71
C GLY A 61 8.33 -7.32 12.81
N ARG A 62 7.38 -6.39 12.81
CA ARG A 62 5.94 -6.69 12.84
C ARG A 62 5.34 -6.55 11.45
N THR A 63 4.60 -7.57 11.02
CA THR A 63 4.04 -7.67 9.67
C THR A 63 2.56 -8.06 9.73
N LYS A 64 1.73 -7.23 10.37
CA LYS A 64 0.29 -7.53 10.43
C LYS A 64 -0.32 -7.59 9.02
N GLY A 65 -1.07 -8.64 8.70
CA GLY A 65 -1.59 -8.87 7.35
C GLY A 65 -0.49 -9.10 6.30
N ASP A 66 0.63 -9.69 6.74
CA ASP A 66 1.89 -9.89 5.99
C ASP A 66 2.50 -8.65 5.34
N LEU A 67 2.02 -7.46 5.69
CA LEU A 67 2.54 -6.20 5.17
C LEU A 67 3.70 -5.69 6.03
N SER A 68 4.86 -5.49 5.39
CA SER A 68 6.03 -4.81 5.98
C SER A 68 6.29 -3.48 5.28
N ILE A 69 6.39 -2.40 6.06
CA ILE A 69 6.75 -1.06 5.57
C ILE A 69 8.20 -0.68 5.87
N GLU A 70 9.04 -1.64 6.27
CA GLU A 70 10.40 -1.35 6.76
C GLU A 70 11.34 -0.79 5.70
N SER A 71 11.03 -1.04 4.44
CA SER A 71 11.75 -0.57 3.26
C SER A 71 10.76 -0.31 2.13
N ARG A 72 11.21 0.39 1.08
CA ARG A 72 10.42 0.57 -0.13
C ARG A 72 10.08 -0.77 -0.77
N GLU A 73 11.06 -1.68 -0.81
CA GLU A 73 10.96 -2.98 -1.45
C GLU A 73 9.88 -3.84 -0.76
N THR A 74 9.89 -3.88 0.57
CA THR A 74 8.89 -4.64 1.33
C THR A 74 7.50 -4.02 1.23
N LEU A 75 7.39 -2.69 1.19
CA LEU A 75 6.10 -2.00 1.01
C LEU A 75 5.51 -2.29 -0.37
N LEU A 76 6.34 -2.31 -1.41
CA LEU A 76 5.92 -2.64 -2.79
C LEU A 76 5.55 -4.11 -2.95
N LYS A 77 6.20 -5.01 -2.21
CA LYS A 77 5.81 -6.43 -2.16
C LYS A 77 4.36 -6.62 -1.70
N GLY A 78 3.87 -5.73 -0.83
CA GLY A 78 2.50 -5.81 -0.29
C GLY A 78 2.36 -6.84 0.81
N GLY A 79 1.12 -7.27 1.06
CA GLY A 79 0.76 -8.24 2.08
C GLY A 79 -0.33 -9.21 1.61
N GLU A 80 -1.10 -9.78 2.54
CA GLU A 80 -2.18 -10.74 2.25
C GLU A 80 -3.25 -10.18 1.30
N SER A 81 -3.47 -8.86 1.34
CA SER A 81 -4.44 -8.15 0.49
C SER A 81 -3.87 -7.70 -0.87
N GLY A 82 -2.67 -8.16 -1.23
CA GLY A 82 -1.98 -7.75 -2.45
C GLY A 82 -1.09 -6.51 -2.26
N PRO A 83 -0.80 -5.76 -3.35
CA PRO A 83 0.07 -4.59 -3.31
C PRO A 83 -0.50 -3.49 -2.40
N ALA A 84 0.29 -3.01 -1.44
CA ALA A 84 -0.13 -1.91 -0.58
C ALA A 84 -0.18 -0.57 -1.33
N ILE A 85 0.81 -0.36 -2.21
CA ILE A 85 0.88 0.82 -3.08
C ILE A 85 1.20 0.40 -4.50
N ILE A 86 0.71 1.17 -5.47
CA ILE A 86 1.03 1.06 -6.88
C ILE A 86 1.67 2.39 -7.31
N PRO A 87 3.01 2.43 -7.53
CA PRO A 87 3.70 3.64 -7.95
C PRO A 87 3.04 4.29 -9.18
N GLY A 88 2.77 5.60 -9.09
CA GLY A 88 2.08 6.38 -10.12
C GLY A 88 0.55 6.31 -10.08
N LYS A 89 -0.03 5.51 -9.17
CA LYS A 89 -1.48 5.21 -9.14
C LYS A 89 -2.02 5.21 -7.72
N SER A 90 -2.08 6.38 -7.08
CA SER A 90 -2.60 6.52 -5.71
C SER A 90 -4.06 6.08 -5.58
N GLU A 91 -4.88 6.29 -6.60
CA GLU A 91 -6.30 5.89 -6.62
C GLU A 91 -6.52 4.37 -6.80
N GLU A 92 -5.50 3.65 -7.26
CA GLU A 92 -5.53 2.17 -7.35
C GLU A 92 -4.75 1.52 -6.20
N SER A 93 -4.25 2.32 -5.25
CA SER A 93 -3.42 1.85 -4.13
C SER A 93 -4.27 1.56 -2.90
N HIS A 94 -4.24 0.30 -2.44
CA HIS A 94 -5.04 -0.15 -1.29
C HIS A 94 -4.72 0.64 -0.01
N LEU A 95 -3.48 1.11 0.17
CA LEU A 95 -3.12 2.00 1.27
C LEU A 95 -4.03 3.23 1.35
N ILE A 96 -4.33 3.87 0.22
CA ILE A 96 -5.17 5.08 0.17
C ILE A 96 -6.61 4.78 0.53
N GLU A 97 -7.15 3.66 0.02
CA GLU A 97 -8.49 3.18 0.37
C GLU A 97 -8.64 2.99 1.89
N LEU A 98 -7.67 2.31 2.52
CA LEU A 98 -7.67 2.03 3.95
C LEU A 98 -7.52 3.29 4.80
N VAL A 99 -6.61 4.22 4.46
CA VAL A 99 -6.37 5.41 5.29
C VAL A 99 -7.41 6.52 5.11
N ALA A 100 -8.04 6.58 3.93
CA ALA A 100 -9.19 7.44 3.68
C ALA A 100 -10.49 6.87 4.29
N GLY A 101 -10.51 5.58 4.63
CA GLY A 101 -11.66 4.93 5.23
C GLY A 101 -12.83 4.82 4.26
N LEU A 102 -12.54 4.50 2.99
CA LEU A 102 -13.56 4.33 1.95
C LEU A 102 -14.44 3.09 2.18
N ASP A 103 -13.93 2.11 2.92
CA ASP A 103 -14.67 0.99 3.50
C ASP A 103 -14.63 1.11 5.03
N PRO A 104 -15.79 1.26 5.72
CA PRO A 104 -15.83 1.38 7.18
C PRO A 104 -15.33 0.14 7.93
N ASP A 105 -15.38 -1.05 7.31
CA ASP A 105 -14.92 -2.31 7.92
C ASP A 105 -13.40 -2.52 7.75
N SER A 106 -12.82 -1.84 6.76
CA SER A 106 -11.42 -1.96 6.37
C SER A 106 -10.71 -0.62 6.48
N VAL A 107 -10.37 -0.22 7.71
CA VAL A 107 -9.72 1.08 7.96
C VAL A 107 -8.38 0.96 8.68
N MET A 108 -7.42 1.79 8.24
CA MET A 108 -6.13 2.01 8.90
C MET A 108 -5.93 3.47 9.34
N PRO A 109 -5.22 3.70 10.46
CA PRO A 109 -4.77 2.69 11.42
C PRO A 109 -5.93 2.13 12.27
N LYS A 110 -5.94 0.81 12.52
CA LYS A 110 -6.95 0.16 13.39
C LYS A 110 -6.95 0.65 14.85
N LYS A 111 -5.80 1.17 15.30
CA LYS A 111 -5.62 1.79 16.61
C LYS A 111 -4.79 3.06 16.44
N GLY A 112 -5.23 4.17 17.01
CA GLY A 112 -4.55 5.47 16.90
C GLY A 112 -5.43 6.51 16.24
N LYS A 113 -4.85 7.69 15.96
CA LYS A 113 -5.53 8.78 15.27
C LYS A 113 -5.64 8.46 13.77
N ARG A 114 -6.77 8.81 13.16
CA ARG A 114 -6.91 8.81 11.70
C ARG A 114 -5.96 9.85 11.10
N LEU A 115 -5.55 9.60 9.86
CA LEU A 115 -4.76 10.58 9.11
C LEU A 115 -5.65 11.78 8.78
N THR A 116 -5.04 12.96 8.74
CA THR A 116 -5.73 14.17 8.29
C THR A 116 -5.84 14.19 6.76
N PRO A 117 -6.77 14.98 6.19
CA PRO A 117 -6.86 15.15 4.74
C PRO A 117 -5.53 15.54 4.08
N GLU A 118 -4.74 16.37 4.75
CA GLU A 118 -3.42 16.81 4.27
C GLU A 118 -2.40 15.66 4.25
N GLN A 119 -2.39 14.82 5.29
CA GLN A 119 -1.52 13.64 5.33
C GLN A 119 -1.89 12.62 4.24
N ILE A 120 -3.19 12.44 3.98
CA ILE A 120 -3.67 11.60 2.87
C ILE A 120 -3.25 12.20 1.53
N GLY A 121 -3.42 13.52 1.34
CA GLY A 121 -2.98 14.22 0.13
C GLY A 121 -1.47 14.12 -0.12
N LEU A 122 -0.65 14.14 0.94
CA LEU A 122 0.80 13.90 0.85
C LEU A 122 1.11 12.46 0.42
N LEU A 123 0.45 11.46 1.01
CA LEU A 123 0.63 10.07 0.63
C LEU A 123 0.23 9.82 -0.82
N ARG A 124 -0.90 10.40 -1.26
CA ARG A 124 -1.33 10.32 -2.66
C ARG A 124 -0.28 10.89 -3.61
N ALA A 125 0.15 12.12 -3.38
CA ALA A 125 1.16 12.77 -4.21
C ALA A 125 2.48 12.01 -4.22
N TRP A 126 2.91 11.48 -3.08
CA TRP A 126 4.12 10.67 -2.99
C TRP A 126 4.02 9.37 -3.80
N ILE A 127 2.88 8.66 -3.73
CA ILE A 127 2.63 7.47 -4.54
C ILE A 127 2.61 7.83 -6.02
N ASP A 128 1.91 8.90 -6.40
CA ASP A 128 1.80 9.36 -7.79
C ASP A 128 3.16 9.80 -8.36
N GLN A 129 4.08 10.27 -7.51
CA GLN A 129 5.47 10.57 -7.85
C GLN A 129 6.38 9.34 -7.96
N GLY A 130 5.82 8.13 -7.89
CA GLY A 130 6.56 6.86 -8.00
C GLY A 130 7.06 6.30 -6.66
N ALA A 131 6.54 6.84 -5.55
CA ALA A 131 6.94 6.48 -4.19
C ALA A 131 8.47 6.56 -3.98
N PRO A 132 9.13 7.70 -4.24
CA PRO A 132 10.56 7.86 -4.01
C PRO A 132 10.86 7.67 -2.53
N TRP A 133 11.88 6.90 -2.20
CA TRP A 133 12.25 6.55 -0.84
C TRP A 133 13.73 6.83 -0.63
N ASP A 134 14.09 7.38 0.53
CA ASP A 134 15.48 7.53 0.92
C ASP A 134 16.03 6.18 1.38
N ALA A 135 16.91 5.56 0.60
CA ALA A 135 17.44 4.23 0.87
C ALA A 135 18.22 4.12 2.19
N SER A 136 18.62 5.24 2.80
CA SER A 136 19.25 5.26 4.14
C SER A 136 18.23 5.07 5.28
N ILE A 137 16.93 5.21 4.99
CA ILE A 137 15.86 5.13 5.97
C ILE A 137 15.24 3.74 5.93
N SER A 138 15.33 3.04 7.06
CA SER A 138 14.59 1.81 7.32
C SER A 138 13.81 1.90 8.63
N PHE A 139 12.61 1.34 8.64
CA PHE A 139 11.84 1.14 9.87
C PHE A 139 12.05 -0.25 10.49
N GLY A 140 13.05 -0.96 10.00
CA GLY A 140 13.53 -2.23 10.53
C GLY A 140 14.06 -2.13 11.96
N LYS A 141 14.23 -3.28 12.61
CA LYS A 141 15.07 -3.33 13.81
C LYS A 141 16.51 -3.00 13.38
N PRO A 142 17.20 -2.07 14.06
CA PRO A 142 18.62 -1.85 13.77
C PRO A 142 19.36 -3.18 13.94
N PRO A 143 20.38 -3.44 13.10
CA PRO A 143 21.19 -4.64 13.25
C PRO A 143 21.74 -4.69 14.69
N PRO A 144 21.91 -5.90 15.27
CA PRO A 144 22.49 -6.01 16.60
C PRO A 144 23.83 -5.29 16.60
N VAL A 145 23.94 -4.22 17.39
CA VAL A 145 25.22 -3.54 17.61
C VAL A 145 26.03 -4.50 18.47
N ASN A 146 26.99 -5.19 17.84
CA ASN A 146 28.04 -5.91 18.57
C ASN A 146 28.88 -4.86 19.30
N SER A 147 28.43 -4.44 20.48
CA SER A 147 29.22 -3.60 21.37
C SER A 147 30.39 -4.45 21.87
N PRO A 148 31.65 -4.07 21.64
CA PRO A 148 32.76 -4.78 22.25
C PRO A 148 32.61 -4.73 23.79
N PRO A 149 32.79 -5.85 24.50
CA PRO A 149 32.77 -5.83 25.96
C PRO A 149 33.96 -5.00 26.46
N GLY A 150 33.70 -3.97 27.28
CA GLY A 150 34.75 -3.32 28.09
C GLY A 150 35.08 -1.87 27.74
N LEU A 151 34.08 -0.98 27.73
CA LEU A 151 34.31 0.48 27.80
C LEU A 151 33.58 1.06 29.02
N LEU A 152 33.99 0.58 30.20
CA LEU A 152 33.85 1.20 31.52
C LEU A 152 35.02 0.74 32.40
#